data_AF-W6Z1L5-F1
#
_entry.id   AF-W6Z1L5-F1
#
_cell.length_a   1.000
_cell.length_b   1.000
_cell.length_c   1.000
_cell.angle_alpha   90.00
_cell.angle_beta   90.00
_cell.angle_gamma   90.00
#
_symmetry.space_group_name_H-M   'P 1'
#
loop_
_entity.id
_entity.type
_entity.pdbx_description
1 polymer ?
#
loop_
_entity_poly.entity_id
_entity_poly.type
_entity_poly.pdbx_seq_one_letter_code
_entity_poly.pdbx_strand_id
1 'polypeptide(L)'
;MMPPRLSIELDRTDPGVPFRASHSHIHHTWARTFHSRPELYIRPQSLEEVQKVVNLARRMRRRVVTVGCGHSPSDLTCTSSWMINLDDFNQILKVDKERRTMTIQAGIRMHNLNLQAKSYGLTMPNLGSIDVQSLAGAIGTATHGSSYSHGLLSDRVQSLRIVLANGQAVRCSPQQSPDLFRAALVSLGALGIIVEIEFQMVEANNIEWVQTIRPIEDVLADWNNGLWTSNEFVRVWWLPYMKRAVVWRADKTEKAHRAPEYNWYGGSVGYHTYHILLWISQYVPRFLPWVEWFVFGMQYGFKDGAVISAVGEQRTELLMNCLYSQFVNEWSIPLEKGPEALTRITNWLHGDEKSSGLPFSTKGLYVHSPIEVRLANTVDREPRPYLDTSYAHTPSLYLNATLYRPYGQDPPCRERYYEAFEHLMKEYNGRPHWAKNFQSVDYNYLSSVYGDDLDEYNRVRNEVDPEGMFLGAWHRRTILPPKADLPLLPLEEKEVLRRSRRTGGVDWIGEQARWFDGGLDVFEKAGSESGESFDLMAEAEAQNSVLLEGLADELIVTEDSYDMETEGRMREGTEQYMTGTNVFNKM
;
A
#
# COMPACT_ATOMS: atom_id res chain seq x y z
N MET A 1 -18.14 27.50 7.42
CA MET A 1 -19.61 27.47 7.41
C MET A 1 -20.02 26.49 6.30
N MET A 2 -20.92 25.53 6.57
CA MET A 2 -21.30 24.54 5.53
C MET A 2 -22.02 25.23 4.36
N PRO A 3 -21.81 24.78 3.10
CA PRO A 3 -22.53 25.33 1.96
C PRO A 3 -24.06 25.30 2.19
N PRO A 4 -24.82 26.37 1.88
CA PRO A 4 -26.26 26.43 2.15
C PRO A 4 -27.05 25.23 1.62
N ARG A 5 -26.67 24.75 0.42
CA ARG A 5 -27.28 23.56 -0.20
C ARG A 5 -27.03 22.28 0.61
N LEU A 6 -25.84 22.12 1.17
CA LEU A 6 -25.52 20.96 2.01
C LEU A 6 -26.34 20.96 3.30
N SER A 7 -26.51 22.13 3.94
CA SER A 7 -27.36 22.27 5.13
C SER A 7 -28.80 21.85 4.84
N ILE A 8 -29.39 22.34 3.73
CA ILE A 8 -30.76 22.01 3.33
C ILE A 8 -30.92 20.50 3.09
N GLU A 9 -29.97 19.86 2.40
CA GLU A 9 -30.05 18.41 2.17
C GLU A 9 -29.82 17.60 3.45
N LEU A 10 -28.97 18.08 4.36
CA LEU A 10 -28.71 17.44 5.64
C LEU A 10 -29.95 17.49 6.55
N ASP A 11 -30.67 18.61 6.57
CA ASP A 11 -31.93 18.78 7.31
C ASP A 11 -33.04 17.82 6.84
N ARG A 12 -32.91 17.26 5.63
CA ARG A 12 -33.80 16.22 5.08
C ARG A 12 -33.38 14.80 5.42
N THR A 13 -32.32 14.62 6.21
CA THR A 13 -31.87 13.31 6.70
C THR A 13 -32.24 13.12 8.17
N ASP A 14 -32.22 11.88 8.65
CA ASP A 14 -32.52 11.59 10.06
C ASP A 14 -31.54 12.30 11.00
N PRO A 15 -31.96 13.26 11.84
CA PRO A 15 -31.05 13.97 12.74
C PRO A 15 -30.40 13.06 13.79
N GLY A 16 -30.95 11.88 14.07
CA GLY A 16 -30.39 10.89 14.99
C GLY A 16 -29.13 10.19 14.47
N VAL A 17 -28.89 10.23 13.16
CA VAL A 17 -27.67 9.68 12.54
C VAL A 17 -26.65 10.80 12.33
N PRO A 18 -25.47 10.78 12.97
CA PRO A 18 -24.50 11.86 12.83
C PRO A 18 -23.99 12.07 11.39
N PHE A 19 -23.47 13.26 11.09
CA PHE A 19 -22.72 13.53 9.85
C PHE A 19 -21.41 14.24 10.22
N ARG A 20 -20.34 13.45 10.31
CA ARG A 20 -19.05 13.86 10.90
C ARG A 20 -18.09 14.31 9.81
N ALA A 21 -18.28 15.53 9.32
CA ALA A 21 -17.51 16.09 8.22
C ALA A 21 -16.61 17.26 8.65
N SER A 22 -15.45 17.37 8.02
CA SER A 22 -14.50 18.49 8.13
C SER A 22 -14.10 19.03 6.76
N HIS A 23 -13.77 20.32 6.69
CA HIS A 23 -13.27 21.02 5.50
C HIS A 23 -11.76 21.32 5.53
N SER A 24 -11.09 21.00 6.65
CA SER A 24 -9.69 21.36 6.88
C SER A 24 -8.70 20.26 6.51
N HIS A 25 -9.19 19.07 6.13
CA HIS A 25 -8.31 17.95 5.84
C HIS A 25 -7.49 18.19 4.56
N ILE A 26 -6.19 17.97 4.66
CA ILE A 26 -5.27 17.92 3.51
C ILE A 26 -4.80 16.48 3.39
N HIS A 27 -5.21 15.82 2.32
CA HIS A 27 -4.84 14.45 2.05
C HIS A 27 -3.45 14.40 1.40
N HIS A 28 -2.67 13.40 1.80
CA HIS A 28 -1.42 13.06 1.15
C HIS A 28 -1.19 11.56 1.16
N THR A 29 -0.48 11.04 0.17
CA THR A 29 0.04 9.67 0.23
C THR A 29 1.14 9.58 1.29
N TRP A 30 1.40 8.40 1.86
CA TRP A 30 2.42 8.22 2.91
C TRP A 30 3.79 8.74 2.49
N ALA A 31 4.19 8.45 1.25
CA ALA A 31 5.44 8.95 0.70
C ALA A 31 5.40 10.44 0.36
N ARG A 32 4.25 11.14 0.46
CA ARG A 32 4.04 12.53 0.02
C ARG A 32 4.37 12.73 -1.46
N THR A 33 3.99 11.75 -2.27
CA THR A 33 4.12 11.79 -3.74
C THR A 33 2.96 12.56 -4.36
N PHE A 34 1.78 12.47 -3.73
CA PHE A 34 0.59 13.21 -4.10
C PHE A 34 -0.04 13.88 -2.89
N HIS A 35 -0.58 15.06 -3.12
CA HIS A 35 -1.39 15.83 -2.20
C HIS A 35 -2.72 16.16 -2.87
N SER A 36 -3.81 16.16 -2.12
CA SER A 36 -5.11 16.65 -2.60
C SER A 36 -5.91 17.20 -1.43
N ARG A 37 -6.91 18.03 -1.72
CA ARG A 37 -7.77 18.62 -0.69
C ARG A 37 -9.24 18.29 -1.01
N PRO A 38 -9.88 17.38 -0.27
CA PRO A 38 -11.30 17.12 -0.46
C PRO A 38 -12.17 18.30 -0.02
N GLU A 39 -13.33 18.47 -0.64
CA GLU A 39 -14.38 19.41 -0.19
C GLU A 39 -14.85 19.06 1.23
N LEU A 40 -15.03 17.75 1.48
CA LEU A 40 -15.40 17.18 2.77
C LEU A 40 -14.56 15.95 3.07
N TYR A 41 -14.01 15.90 4.28
CA TYR A 41 -13.44 14.71 4.89
C TYR A 41 -14.37 14.18 5.96
N ILE A 42 -14.83 12.94 5.82
CA ILE A 42 -15.94 12.38 6.59
C ILE A 42 -15.47 11.12 7.32
N ARG A 43 -15.78 11.01 8.62
CA ARG A 43 -15.41 9.88 9.48
C ARG A 43 -16.65 9.22 10.12
N PRO A 44 -17.34 8.33 9.41
CA PRO A 44 -18.52 7.65 9.94
C PRO A 44 -18.14 6.62 11.01
N GLN A 45 -19.05 6.41 11.98
CA GLN A 45 -18.87 5.44 13.07
C GLN A 45 -19.89 4.28 13.05
N SER A 46 -20.82 4.30 12.09
CA SER A 46 -21.89 3.32 11.97
C SER A 46 -22.26 3.07 10.50
N LEU A 47 -22.97 1.97 10.24
CA LEU A 47 -23.46 1.65 8.89
C LEU A 47 -24.43 2.73 8.40
N GLU A 48 -25.30 3.20 9.28
CA GLU A 48 -26.30 4.23 9.01
C GLU A 48 -25.62 5.55 8.61
N GLU A 49 -24.51 5.90 9.26
CA GLU A 49 -23.69 7.06 8.87
C GLU A 49 -23.09 6.88 7.46
N VAL A 50 -22.53 5.70 7.14
CA VAL A 50 -22.01 5.42 5.78
C VAL A 50 -23.11 5.56 4.73
N GLN A 51 -24.30 4.98 4.98
CA GLN A 51 -25.44 5.06 4.07
C GLN A 51 -25.97 6.49 3.94
N LYS A 52 -25.97 7.27 5.02
CA LYS A 52 -26.31 8.69 4.99
C LYS A 52 -25.37 9.46 4.07
N VAL A 53 -24.06 9.25 4.20
CA VAL A 53 -23.04 9.93 3.38
C VAL A 53 -23.25 9.63 1.90
N VAL A 54 -23.43 8.36 1.53
CA VAL A 54 -23.67 7.95 0.14
C VAL A 54 -24.94 8.61 -0.43
N ASN A 55 -26.04 8.60 0.33
CA ASN A 55 -27.29 9.21 -0.12
C ASN A 55 -27.18 10.73 -0.26
N LEU A 56 -26.48 11.40 0.66
CA LEU A 56 -26.20 12.83 0.55
C LEU A 56 -25.31 13.15 -0.64
N ALA A 57 -24.22 12.40 -0.85
CA ALA A 57 -23.33 12.58 -2.00
C ALA A 57 -24.07 12.46 -3.32
N ARG A 58 -24.96 11.47 -3.44
CA ARG A 58 -25.84 11.31 -4.61
C ARG A 58 -26.76 12.51 -4.85
N ARG A 59 -27.42 13.03 -3.80
CA ARG A 59 -28.29 14.24 -3.91
C ARG A 59 -27.50 15.52 -4.21
N MET A 60 -26.29 15.61 -3.67
CA MET A 60 -25.36 16.72 -3.87
C MET A 60 -24.57 16.61 -5.17
N ARG A 61 -24.70 15.48 -5.89
CA ARG A 61 -23.92 15.12 -7.07
C ARG A 61 -22.42 15.25 -6.83
N ARG A 62 -21.94 14.47 -5.87
CA ARG A 62 -20.55 14.43 -5.44
C ARG A 62 -19.96 13.05 -5.65
N ARG A 63 -18.69 13.03 -6.05
CA ARG A 63 -17.90 11.80 -6.04
C ARG A 63 -17.57 11.46 -4.59
N VAL A 64 -17.52 10.17 -4.29
CA VAL A 64 -17.03 9.63 -3.03
C VAL A 64 -15.75 8.81 -3.28
N VAL A 65 -14.70 9.09 -2.52
CA VAL A 65 -13.51 8.23 -2.42
C VAL A 65 -13.39 7.72 -0.99
N THR A 66 -13.06 6.44 -0.83
CA THR A 66 -12.80 5.84 0.49
C THR A 66 -11.30 5.68 0.69
N VAL A 67 -10.80 6.08 1.86
CA VAL A 67 -9.38 6.03 2.21
C VAL A 67 -9.16 5.37 3.57
N GLY A 68 -8.01 4.70 3.71
CA GLY A 68 -7.44 4.34 5.01
C GLY A 68 -6.36 5.38 5.38
N CYS A 69 -5.12 4.92 5.60
CA CYS A 69 -4.02 5.78 6.06
C CYS A 69 -3.26 6.48 4.92
N GLY A 70 -3.78 6.44 3.69
CA GLY A 70 -3.09 7.02 2.53
C GLY A 70 -1.75 6.32 2.17
N HIS A 71 -1.49 5.09 2.62
CA HIS A 71 -0.17 4.46 2.43
C HIS A 71 0.19 4.13 0.97
N SER A 72 -0.81 3.96 0.12
CA SER A 72 -0.62 3.74 -1.32
C SER A 72 0.12 4.94 -1.94
N PRO A 73 1.27 4.76 -2.62
CA PRO A 73 1.96 5.86 -3.29
C PRO A 73 1.24 6.37 -4.56
N SER A 74 0.17 5.71 -4.97
CA SER A 74 -0.68 6.05 -6.11
C SER A 74 -1.67 7.19 -5.79
N ASP A 75 -2.01 8.00 -6.80
CA ASP A 75 -3.05 9.04 -6.76
C ASP A 75 -4.48 8.49 -6.86
N LEU A 76 -4.67 7.17 -6.76
CA LEU A 76 -5.99 6.51 -6.65
C LEU A 76 -6.87 7.13 -5.55
N THR A 77 -6.25 7.57 -4.46
CA THR A 77 -6.94 8.15 -3.30
C THR A 77 -7.20 9.66 -3.41
N CYS A 78 -6.68 10.32 -4.44
CA CYS A 78 -6.83 11.76 -4.61
C CYS A 78 -8.26 12.14 -5.00
N THR A 79 -8.75 13.22 -4.40
CA THR A 79 -10.03 13.85 -4.77
C THR A 79 -10.03 15.31 -4.32
N SER A 80 -10.87 16.10 -4.99
CA SER A 80 -11.34 17.40 -4.50
C SER A 80 -12.82 17.36 -4.11
N SER A 81 -13.45 16.19 -4.20
CA SER A 81 -14.84 15.94 -3.79
C SER A 81 -14.87 15.35 -2.37
N TRP A 82 -15.74 14.38 -2.09
CA TRP A 82 -15.92 13.84 -0.74
C TRP A 82 -14.98 12.66 -0.49
N MET A 83 -14.25 12.74 0.62
CA MET A 83 -13.37 11.70 1.10
C MET A 83 -13.91 11.10 2.39
N ILE A 84 -14.00 9.77 2.44
CA ILE A 84 -14.47 9.02 3.59
C ILE A 84 -13.32 8.21 4.15
N ASN A 85 -13.02 8.38 5.43
CA ASN A 85 -12.08 7.54 6.16
C ASN A 85 -12.85 6.67 7.17
N LEU A 86 -12.60 5.37 7.15
CA LEU A 86 -13.33 4.39 7.96
C LEU A 86 -12.63 4.04 9.28
N ASP A 87 -11.60 4.77 9.71
CA ASP A 87 -10.79 4.37 10.88
C ASP A 87 -11.59 4.29 12.18
N ASP A 88 -12.68 5.06 12.28
CA ASP A 88 -13.60 5.03 13.44
C ASP A 88 -14.71 3.96 13.30
N PHE A 89 -14.65 3.14 12.24
CA PHE A 89 -15.55 2.04 11.91
C PHE A 89 -14.74 0.73 11.80
N ASN A 90 -14.21 0.28 12.93
CA ASN A 90 -13.13 -0.71 13.02
C ASN A 90 -13.38 -1.87 14.00
N GLN A 91 -14.64 -2.13 14.38
CA GLN A 91 -14.98 -3.14 15.39
C GLN A 91 -14.89 -4.59 14.88
N ILE A 92 -14.58 -5.52 15.78
CA ILE A 92 -14.79 -6.97 15.57
C ILE A 92 -16.25 -7.29 15.89
N LEU A 93 -16.96 -7.83 14.91
CA LEU A 93 -18.39 -8.14 15.02
C LEU A 93 -18.62 -9.58 15.46
N LYS A 94 -17.77 -10.52 15.02
CA LYS A 94 -17.89 -11.94 15.35
C LYS A 94 -16.54 -12.65 15.28
N VAL A 95 -16.30 -13.59 16.19
CA VAL A 95 -15.16 -14.53 16.15
C VAL A 95 -15.69 -15.96 16.21
N ASP A 96 -15.33 -16.78 15.23
CA ASP A 96 -15.63 -18.21 15.19
C ASP A 96 -14.32 -18.99 15.31
N LYS A 97 -14.04 -19.52 16.50
CA LYS A 97 -12.79 -20.23 16.79
C LYS A 97 -12.70 -21.59 16.10
N GLU A 98 -13.84 -22.26 15.91
CA GLU A 98 -13.89 -23.58 15.28
C GLU A 98 -13.60 -23.47 13.79
N ARG A 99 -14.23 -22.50 13.11
CA ARG A 99 -13.99 -22.21 11.68
C ARG A 99 -12.77 -21.32 11.44
N ARG A 100 -12.22 -20.73 12.51
CA ARG A 100 -11.11 -19.76 12.49
C ARG A 100 -11.42 -18.56 11.60
N THR A 101 -12.65 -18.05 11.68
CA THR A 101 -13.06 -16.85 10.93
C THR A 101 -13.34 -15.68 11.85
N MET A 102 -13.08 -14.47 11.35
CA MET A 102 -13.43 -13.23 12.04
C MET A 102 -14.25 -12.34 11.11
N THR A 103 -15.38 -11.85 11.58
CA THR A 103 -16.19 -10.84 10.89
C THR A 103 -15.90 -9.48 11.51
N ILE A 104 -15.48 -8.53 10.69
CA ILE A 104 -14.92 -7.25 11.13
C ILE A 104 -15.46 -6.09 10.29
N GLN A 105 -15.46 -4.89 10.86
CA GLN A 105 -15.72 -3.67 10.11
C GLN A 105 -14.50 -3.29 9.27
N ALA A 106 -14.76 -2.77 8.07
CA ALA A 106 -13.76 -2.55 7.02
C ALA A 106 -12.64 -1.54 7.36
N GLY A 107 -12.88 -0.66 8.34
CA GLY A 107 -11.91 0.34 8.78
C GLY A 107 -10.75 -0.22 9.61
N ILE A 108 -10.87 -1.45 10.11
CA ILE A 108 -9.85 -2.02 10.98
C ILE A 108 -8.50 -2.14 10.26
N ARG A 109 -7.45 -1.70 10.97
CA ARG A 109 -6.06 -1.83 10.53
C ARG A 109 -5.60 -3.27 10.72
N MET A 110 -4.80 -3.80 9.80
CA MET A 110 -4.27 -5.16 9.93
C MET A 110 -3.47 -5.33 11.23
N HIS A 111 -2.81 -4.27 11.68
CA HIS A 111 -2.18 -4.15 13.01
C HIS A 111 -3.17 -4.50 14.13
N ASN A 112 -4.23 -3.70 14.29
CA ASN A 112 -5.24 -3.89 15.33
C ASN A 112 -5.96 -5.24 15.21
N LEU A 113 -6.21 -5.70 13.97
CA LEU A 113 -6.82 -7.01 13.73
C LEU A 113 -5.95 -8.14 14.30
N ASN A 114 -4.64 -8.16 14.03
CA ASN A 114 -3.78 -9.22 14.54
C ASN A 114 -3.61 -9.14 16.06
N LEU A 115 -3.48 -7.94 16.65
CA LEU A 115 -3.41 -7.76 18.10
C LEU A 115 -4.66 -8.32 18.79
N GLN A 116 -5.85 -8.04 18.25
CA GLN A 116 -7.10 -8.54 18.81
C GLN A 116 -7.29 -10.04 18.53
N ALA A 117 -6.94 -10.52 17.33
CA ALA A 117 -7.01 -11.94 16.98
C ALA A 117 -6.14 -12.82 17.89
N LYS A 118 -4.99 -12.31 18.34
CA LYS A 118 -4.08 -13.00 19.25
C LYS A 118 -4.76 -13.41 20.56
N SER A 119 -5.66 -12.59 21.10
CA SER A 119 -6.44 -12.92 22.31
C SER A 119 -7.35 -14.15 22.14
N TYR A 120 -7.64 -14.52 20.89
CA TYR A 120 -8.41 -15.71 20.52
C TYR A 120 -7.52 -16.87 20.05
N GLY A 121 -6.19 -16.73 20.11
CA GLY A 121 -5.24 -17.72 19.60
C GLY A 121 -5.16 -17.75 18.08
N LEU A 122 -5.49 -16.63 17.41
CA LEU A 122 -5.54 -16.52 15.96
C LEU A 122 -4.56 -15.45 15.44
N THR A 123 -4.15 -15.58 14.18
CA THR A 123 -3.36 -14.59 13.43
C THR A 123 -3.75 -14.61 11.95
N MET A 124 -3.47 -13.55 11.21
CA MET A 124 -3.59 -13.57 9.76
C MET A 124 -2.57 -14.57 9.16
N PRO A 125 -2.91 -15.34 8.12
CA PRO A 125 -2.02 -16.36 7.54
C PRO A 125 -0.81 -15.79 6.81
N ASN A 126 -0.94 -14.59 6.25
CA ASN A 126 0.11 -13.91 5.51
C ASN A 126 -0.10 -12.41 5.66
N LEU A 127 0.98 -11.64 5.54
CA LEU A 127 0.98 -10.18 5.64
C LEU A 127 1.90 -9.60 4.56
N GLY A 128 1.58 -8.37 4.14
CA GLY A 128 2.54 -7.54 3.41
C GLY A 128 3.70 -7.11 4.32
N SER A 129 4.59 -6.28 3.79
CA SER A 129 5.73 -5.76 4.56
C SER A 129 5.33 -4.78 5.66
N ILE A 130 4.07 -4.32 5.70
CA ILE A 130 3.51 -3.38 6.68
C ILE A 130 2.08 -3.81 7.04
N ASP A 131 1.59 -3.39 8.22
CA ASP A 131 0.24 -3.71 8.69
C ASP A 131 -0.58 -2.50 9.17
N VAL A 132 -0.08 -1.28 8.98
CA VAL A 132 -0.83 -0.04 9.27
C VAL A 132 -1.98 0.21 8.29
N GLN A 133 -2.04 -0.52 7.18
CA GLN A 133 -3.12 -0.42 6.18
C GLN A 133 -4.43 -0.99 6.74
N SER A 134 -5.56 -0.41 6.33
CA SER A 134 -6.86 -1.04 6.58
C SER A 134 -6.96 -2.33 5.77
N LEU A 135 -7.60 -3.36 6.34
CA LEU A 135 -7.75 -4.64 5.64
C LEU A 135 -8.52 -4.46 4.31
N ALA A 136 -9.57 -3.62 4.31
CA ALA A 136 -10.35 -3.32 3.11
C ALA A 136 -9.51 -2.65 2.02
N GLY A 137 -8.63 -1.70 2.38
CA GLY A 137 -7.73 -1.06 1.43
C GLY A 137 -6.66 -2.03 0.89
N ALA A 138 -6.17 -2.93 1.73
CA ALA A 138 -5.18 -3.93 1.35
C ALA A 138 -5.77 -4.93 0.32
N ILE A 139 -6.94 -5.50 0.61
CA ILE A 139 -7.67 -6.39 -0.30
C ILE A 139 -8.04 -5.65 -1.59
N GLY A 140 -8.65 -4.46 -1.47
CA GLY A 140 -9.11 -3.66 -2.60
C GLY A 140 -8.03 -3.24 -3.60
N THR A 141 -6.76 -3.38 -3.25
CA THR A 141 -5.60 -3.07 -4.11
C THR A 141 -4.70 -4.28 -4.40
N ALA A 142 -5.21 -5.50 -4.21
CA ALA A 142 -4.51 -6.77 -4.44
C ALA A 142 -3.21 -6.94 -3.63
N THR A 143 -3.20 -6.50 -2.37
CA THR A 143 -2.04 -6.67 -1.48
C THR A 143 -1.73 -8.15 -1.27
N HIS A 144 -0.44 -8.47 -1.25
CA HIS A 144 0.10 -9.80 -1.01
C HIS A 144 1.32 -9.75 -0.08
N GLY A 145 1.65 -10.90 0.51
CA GLY A 145 2.91 -11.14 1.20
C GLY A 145 3.97 -11.74 0.27
N SER A 146 4.81 -12.62 0.81
CA SER A 146 5.80 -13.35 -0.01
C SER A 146 5.86 -14.82 0.39
N SER A 147 5.18 -15.68 -0.36
CA SER A 147 5.04 -17.10 -0.05
C SER A 147 4.60 -17.92 -1.25
N TYR A 148 5.12 -19.14 -1.37
CA TYR A 148 4.62 -20.13 -2.34
C TYR A 148 3.31 -20.78 -1.90
N SER A 149 3.03 -20.78 -0.59
CA SER A 149 1.87 -21.42 0.01
C SER A 149 0.66 -20.47 0.13
N HIS A 150 0.85 -19.16 -0.10
CA HIS A 150 -0.21 -18.15 0.03
C HIS A 150 -0.31 -17.29 -1.23
N GLY A 151 -1.53 -16.91 -1.60
CA GLY A 151 -1.77 -15.96 -2.68
C GLY A 151 -1.97 -14.54 -2.16
N LEU A 152 -2.91 -13.80 -2.76
CA LEU A 152 -3.28 -12.46 -2.34
C LEU A 152 -3.96 -12.49 -0.96
N LEU A 153 -4.02 -11.35 -0.27
CA LEU A 153 -4.82 -11.25 0.96
C LEU A 153 -6.32 -11.50 0.70
N SER A 154 -6.80 -11.15 -0.50
CA SER A 154 -8.17 -11.39 -0.91
C SER A 154 -8.56 -12.87 -0.93
N ASP A 155 -7.60 -13.79 -1.11
CA ASP A 155 -7.84 -15.25 -1.12
C ASP A 155 -8.48 -15.77 0.18
N ARG A 156 -8.29 -15.04 1.28
CA ARG A 156 -8.75 -15.45 2.61
C ARG A 156 -10.10 -14.84 2.98
N VAL A 157 -10.67 -14.01 2.11
CA VAL A 157 -12.00 -13.41 2.31
C VAL A 157 -13.08 -14.45 2.04
N GLN A 158 -13.99 -14.63 2.99
CA GLN A 158 -15.12 -15.56 2.89
C GLN A 158 -16.40 -14.86 2.42
N SER A 159 -16.62 -13.63 2.87
CA SER A 159 -17.72 -12.78 2.42
C SER A 159 -17.44 -11.30 2.69
N LEU A 160 -18.14 -10.42 1.96
CA LEU A 160 -18.07 -8.97 2.09
C LEU A 160 -19.48 -8.39 2.24
N ARG A 161 -19.60 -7.23 2.90
CA ARG A 161 -20.77 -6.34 2.78
C ARG A 161 -20.33 -4.99 2.22
N ILE A 162 -21.07 -4.48 1.24
CA ILE A 162 -20.71 -3.28 0.48
C ILE A 162 -21.91 -2.34 0.42
N VAL A 163 -21.69 -1.06 0.72
CA VAL A 163 -22.68 0.00 0.46
C VAL A 163 -22.50 0.50 -0.96
N LEU A 164 -23.51 0.28 -1.81
CA LEU A 164 -23.52 0.64 -3.24
C LEU A 164 -23.95 2.10 -3.46
N ALA A 165 -23.86 2.61 -4.69
CA ALA A 165 -24.17 4.00 -5.02
C ALA A 165 -25.63 4.41 -4.74
N ASN A 166 -26.55 3.43 -4.70
CA ASN A 166 -27.95 3.63 -4.32
C ASN A 166 -28.17 3.70 -2.79
N GLY A 167 -27.13 3.50 -1.98
CA GLY A 167 -27.16 3.51 -0.51
C GLY A 167 -27.55 2.18 0.14
N GLN A 168 -27.81 1.12 -0.64
CA GLN A 168 -28.11 -0.21 -0.10
C GLN A 168 -26.82 -0.92 0.34
N ALA A 169 -26.87 -1.60 1.48
CA ALA A 169 -25.80 -2.48 1.95
C ALA A 169 -26.09 -3.91 1.47
N VAL A 170 -25.26 -4.43 0.56
CA VAL A 170 -25.42 -5.75 -0.06
C VAL A 170 -24.32 -6.67 0.44
N ARG A 171 -24.68 -7.90 0.85
CA ARG A 171 -23.72 -8.96 1.16
C ARG A 171 -23.40 -9.76 -0.10
N CYS A 172 -22.12 -10.02 -0.34
CA CYS A 172 -21.65 -10.90 -1.40
C CYS A 172 -20.64 -11.94 -0.88
N SER A 173 -20.62 -13.10 -1.53
CA SER A 173 -19.79 -14.27 -1.21
C SER A 173 -19.70 -15.16 -2.46
N PRO A 174 -18.88 -16.24 -2.48
CA PRO A 174 -18.85 -17.15 -3.62
C PRO A 174 -20.23 -17.78 -3.95
N GLN A 175 -21.15 -17.83 -2.98
CA GLN A 175 -22.49 -18.40 -3.15
C GLN A 175 -23.60 -17.34 -3.27
N GLN A 176 -23.31 -16.06 -3.00
CA GLN A 176 -24.29 -14.98 -3.01
C GLN A 176 -23.72 -13.79 -3.79
N SER A 177 -24.34 -13.43 -4.92
CA SER A 177 -23.83 -12.38 -5.82
C SER A 177 -22.34 -12.60 -6.17
N PRO A 178 -21.99 -13.74 -6.79
CA PRO A 178 -20.60 -14.15 -6.99
C PRO A 178 -19.81 -13.20 -7.90
N ASP A 179 -20.47 -12.55 -8.86
CA ASP A 179 -19.89 -11.54 -9.73
C ASP A 179 -19.51 -10.28 -8.94
N LEU A 180 -20.41 -9.75 -8.10
CA LEU A 180 -20.11 -8.67 -7.17
C LEU A 180 -19.00 -9.06 -6.19
N PHE A 181 -18.98 -10.30 -5.72
CA PHE A 181 -17.92 -10.80 -4.84
C PHE A 181 -16.55 -10.77 -5.54
N ARG A 182 -16.43 -11.37 -6.73
CA ARG A 182 -15.19 -11.36 -7.52
C ARG A 182 -14.71 -9.95 -7.84
N ALA A 183 -15.62 -9.03 -8.18
CA ALA A 183 -15.26 -7.63 -8.40
C ALA A 183 -14.78 -6.94 -7.11
N ALA A 184 -15.41 -7.24 -5.98
CA ALA A 184 -15.11 -6.59 -4.70
C ALA A 184 -13.80 -7.05 -4.05
N LEU A 185 -13.35 -8.28 -4.33
CA LEU A 185 -12.07 -8.80 -3.85
C LEU A 185 -10.87 -7.95 -4.29
N VAL A 186 -10.97 -7.27 -5.44
CA VAL A 186 -10.05 -6.19 -5.86
C VAL A 186 -10.88 -5.04 -6.44
N SER A 187 -11.52 -4.28 -5.53
CA SER A 187 -12.53 -3.29 -5.88
C SER A 187 -12.00 -1.94 -6.38
N LEU A 188 -10.73 -1.61 -6.10
CA LEU A 188 -10.12 -0.31 -6.38
C LEU A 188 -10.95 0.89 -5.85
N GLY A 189 -11.83 0.65 -4.86
CA GLY A 189 -12.80 1.62 -4.37
C GLY A 189 -13.83 2.10 -5.40
N ALA A 190 -14.03 1.39 -6.52
CA ALA A 190 -14.84 1.82 -7.66
C ALA A 190 -16.28 1.28 -7.66
N LEU A 191 -16.61 0.34 -6.79
CA LEU A 191 -17.91 -0.35 -6.75
C LEU A 191 -18.85 0.18 -5.68
N GLY A 192 -18.28 0.75 -4.61
CA GLY A 192 -18.95 0.97 -3.35
C GLY A 192 -17.99 1.05 -2.18
N ILE A 193 -18.55 1.21 -0.99
CA ILE A 193 -17.80 1.24 0.27
C ILE A 193 -17.93 -0.13 0.92
N ILE A 194 -16.85 -0.91 0.94
CA ILE A 194 -16.80 -2.15 1.73
C ILE A 194 -16.92 -1.74 3.20
N VAL A 195 -17.88 -2.34 3.92
CA VAL A 195 -18.18 -2.04 5.33
C VAL A 195 -17.96 -3.24 6.24
N GLU A 196 -18.08 -4.47 5.75
CA GLU A 196 -17.87 -5.68 6.55
C GLU A 196 -17.04 -6.69 5.76
N ILE A 197 -16.14 -7.39 6.45
CA ILE A 197 -15.30 -8.45 5.88
C ILE A 197 -15.37 -9.66 6.82
N GLU A 198 -15.69 -10.83 6.28
CA GLU A 198 -15.46 -12.10 6.96
C GLU A 198 -14.15 -12.70 6.42
N PHE A 199 -13.16 -12.85 7.30
CA PHE A 199 -11.79 -13.23 6.91
C PHE A 199 -11.36 -14.53 7.58
N GLN A 200 -10.69 -15.39 6.82
CA GLN A 200 -10.12 -16.65 7.28
C GLN A 200 -8.78 -16.42 7.99
N MET A 201 -8.74 -16.75 9.27
CA MET A 201 -7.56 -16.71 10.11
C MET A 201 -6.87 -18.08 10.18
N VAL A 202 -5.69 -18.11 10.79
CA VAL A 202 -4.99 -19.35 11.19
C VAL A 202 -4.65 -19.29 12.68
N GLU A 203 -4.22 -20.39 13.24
CA GLU A 203 -3.71 -20.42 14.61
C GLU A 203 -2.49 -19.51 14.76
N ALA A 204 -2.48 -18.75 15.86
CA ALA A 204 -1.33 -17.93 16.24
C ALA A 204 -0.09 -18.82 16.37
N ASN A 205 1.01 -18.38 15.77
CA ASN A 205 2.25 -19.13 15.73
C ASN A 205 3.45 -18.17 15.77
N ASN A 206 4.59 -18.73 16.20
CA ASN A 206 5.88 -18.08 16.03
C ASN A 206 6.50 -18.55 14.72
N ILE A 207 7.39 -17.75 14.15
CA ILE A 207 8.25 -18.14 13.04
C ILE A 207 9.72 -18.00 13.41
N GLU A 208 10.54 -18.89 12.86
CA GLU A 208 11.99 -18.70 12.80
C GLU A 208 12.33 -18.25 11.39
N TRP A 209 13.00 -17.11 11.29
CA TRP A 209 13.51 -16.63 10.01
C TRP A 209 15.03 -16.63 9.98
N VAL A 210 15.56 -16.85 8.78
CA VAL A 210 16.99 -16.80 8.48
C VAL A 210 17.18 -15.91 7.27
N GLN A 211 18.09 -14.96 7.39
CA GLN A 211 18.50 -14.06 6.32
C GLN A 211 19.96 -14.35 5.96
N THR A 212 20.25 -14.53 4.68
CA THR A 212 21.60 -14.79 4.18
C THR A 212 21.90 -13.91 2.97
N ILE A 213 23.11 -13.34 2.90
CA ILE A 213 23.60 -12.70 1.68
C ILE A 213 24.28 -13.74 0.77
N ARG A 214 23.89 -13.81 -0.50
CA ARG A 214 24.36 -14.80 -1.47
C ARG A 214 24.77 -14.15 -2.79
N PRO A 215 25.72 -14.74 -3.54
CA PRO A 215 25.93 -14.40 -4.95
C PRO A 215 24.64 -14.58 -5.76
N ILE A 216 24.39 -13.69 -6.71
CA ILE A 216 23.19 -13.80 -7.55
C ILE A 216 23.14 -15.06 -8.39
N GLU A 217 24.30 -15.52 -8.85
CA GLU A 217 24.42 -16.71 -9.70
C GLU A 217 23.86 -17.94 -8.97
N ASP A 218 24.15 -18.06 -7.66
CA ASP A 218 23.60 -19.13 -6.82
C ASP A 218 22.09 -19.01 -6.63
N VAL A 219 21.58 -17.79 -6.44
CA VAL A 219 20.13 -17.54 -6.28
C VAL A 219 19.37 -17.84 -7.58
N LEU A 220 19.94 -17.48 -8.73
CA LEU A 220 19.38 -17.79 -10.05
C LEU A 220 19.47 -19.30 -10.36
N ALA A 221 20.56 -19.97 -9.96
CA ALA A 221 20.70 -21.42 -10.09
C ALA A 221 19.66 -22.17 -9.24
N ASP A 222 19.36 -21.67 -8.04
CA ASP A 222 18.37 -22.27 -7.14
C ASP A 222 16.92 -21.93 -7.50
N TRP A 223 16.70 -20.97 -8.43
CA TRP A 223 15.36 -20.40 -8.71
C TRP A 223 14.31 -21.47 -9.03
N ASN A 224 14.67 -22.41 -9.89
CA ASN A 224 13.82 -23.55 -10.27
C ASN A 224 14.12 -24.82 -9.46
N ASN A 225 15.11 -24.77 -8.57
CA ASN A 225 15.60 -25.89 -7.77
C ASN A 225 15.24 -25.74 -6.28
N GLY A 226 14.07 -25.16 -6.01
CA GLY A 226 13.49 -25.11 -4.67
C GLY A 226 13.76 -23.85 -3.86
N LEU A 227 14.30 -22.77 -4.45
CA LEU A 227 14.44 -21.48 -3.76
C LEU A 227 13.12 -21.05 -3.09
N TRP A 228 12.04 -21.06 -3.86
CA TRP A 228 10.73 -20.55 -3.45
C TRP A 228 9.92 -21.50 -2.58
N THR A 229 10.25 -22.80 -2.61
CA THR A 229 9.59 -23.85 -1.81
C THR A 229 10.42 -24.29 -0.62
N SER A 230 11.57 -23.64 -0.38
CA SER A 230 12.50 -23.98 0.70
C SER A 230 11.89 -23.77 2.10
N ASN A 231 10.99 -22.80 2.23
CA ASN A 231 10.31 -22.39 3.46
C ASN A 231 8.93 -21.82 3.10
N GLU A 232 8.00 -21.75 4.05
CA GLU A 232 6.65 -21.20 3.84
C GLU A 232 6.70 -19.75 3.35
N PHE A 233 7.61 -18.94 3.90
CA PHE A 233 7.83 -17.57 3.48
C PHE A 233 9.24 -17.41 2.91
N VAL A 234 9.37 -16.79 1.74
CA VAL A 234 10.66 -16.52 1.08
C VAL A 234 10.62 -15.15 0.43
N ARG A 235 11.64 -14.31 0.66
CA ARG A 235 11.84 -12.99 0.08
C ARG A 235 13.25 -12.87 -0.44
N VAL A 236 13.42 -12.18 -1.57
CA VAL A 236 14.74 -11.91 -2.14
C VAL A 236 14.87 -10.41 -2.39
N TRP A 237 15.94 -9.78 -1.89
CA TRP A 237 16.30 -8.41 -2.25
C TRP A 237 17.53 -8.42 -3.14
N TRP A 238 17.34 -8.04 -4.39
CA TRP A 238 18.38 -8.03 -5.40
C TRP A 238 19.22 -6.74 -5.32
N LEU A 239 20.53 -6.87 -5.09
CA LEU A 239 21.48 -5.76 -4.95
C LEU A 239 22.33 -5.63 -6.23
N PRO A 240 21.90 -4.82 -7.22
CA PRO A 240 22.46 -4.86 -8.57
C PRO A 240 23.96 -4.53 -8.61
N TYR A 241 24.41 -3.53 -7.86
CA TYR A 241 25.82 -3.11 -7.86
C TYR A 241 26.75 -4.07 -7.11
N MET A 242 26.23 -4.87 -6.19
CA MET A 242 27.02 -5.82 -5.41
C MET A 242 27.07 -7.21 -6.07
N LYS A 243 26.28 -7.44 -7.12
CA LYS A 243 26.07 -8.77 -7.73
C LYS A 243 25.64 -9.84 -6.71
N ARG A 244 24.91 -9.42 -5.68
CA ARG A 244 24.44 -10.24 -4.57
C ARG A 244 22.96 -10.06 -4.32
N ALA A 245 22.35 -11.04 -3.68
CA ALA A 245 20.99 -10.92 -3.18
C ALA A 245 20.96 -11.28 -1.69
N VAL A 246 20.09 -10.60 -0.95
CA VAL A 246 19.70 -11.03 0.39
C VAL A 246 18.53 -11.98 0.23
N VAL A 247 18.66 -13.20 0.75
CA VAL A 247 17.59 -14.21 0.79
C VAL A 247 17.11 -14.33 2.22
N TRP A 248 15.86 -13.99 2.45
CA TRP A 248 15.18 -14.15 3.73
C TRP A 248 14.15 -15.26 3.61
N ARG A 249 14.12 -16.16 4.57
CA ARG A 249 13.23 -17.33 4.57
C ARG A 249 12.76 -17.65 5.97
N ALA A 250 11.51 -18.10 6.12
CA ALA A 250 10.94 -18.38 7.43
C ALA A 250 9.90 -19.51 7.42
N ASP A 251 9.86 -20.25 8.52
CA ASP A 251 8.86 -21.30 8.80
C ASP A 251 8.30 -21.14 10.22
N LYS A 252 7.11 -21.70 10.42
CA LYS A 252 6.50 -21.82 11.75
C LYS A 252 7.39 -22.64 12.69
N THR A 253 7.44 -22.23 13.96
CA THR A 253 8.31 -22.85 14.96
C THR A 253 7.69 -22.82 16.35
N GLU A 254 8.09 -23.78 17.19
CA GLU A 254 7.78 -23.82 18.62
C GLU A 254 8.97 -23.34 19.48
N LYS A 255 10.08 -22.93 18.85
CA LYS A 255 11.25 -22.42 19.56
C LYS A 255 10.89 -21.16 20.37
N ALA A 256 11.62 -20.98 21.48
CA ALA A 256 11.53 -19.78 22.30
C ALA A 256 11.96 -18.55 21.49
N HIS A 257 11.39 -17.40 21.84
CA HIS A 257 11.73 -16.12 21.21
C HIS A 257 13.22 -15.83 21.34
N ARG A 258 13.80 -15.36 20.24
CA ARG A 258 15.21 -14.98 20.12
C ARG A 258 15.29 -13.76 19.23
N ALA A 259 15.71 -12.63 19.80
CA ALA A 259 15.94 -11.42 19.03
C ALA A 259 17.08 -11.63 18.00
N PRO A 260 17.06 -10.91 16.87
CA PRO A 260 18.17 -10.91 15.92
C PRO A 260 19.42 -10.30 16.56
N GLU A 261 20.61 -10.67 16.05
CA GLU A 261 21.85 -10.03 16.45
C GLU A 261 21.82 -8.53 16.13
N TYR A 262 22.18 -7.71 17.12
CA TYR A 262 22.12 -6.26 16.99
C TYR A 262 23.18 -5.74 16.00
N ASN A 263 22.72 -4.98 14.98
CA ASN A 263 23.59 -4.22 14.11
C ASN A 263 23.36 -2.71 14.33
N TRP A 264 24.35 -2.01 14.89
CA TRP A 264 24.29 -0.56 15.14
C TRP A 264 24.05 0.26 13.87
N TYR A 265 24.52 -0.20 12.71
CA TYR A 265 24.32 0.48 11.43
C TYR A 265 22.89 0.27 10.92
N GLY A 266 22.25 -0.83 11.31
CA GLY A 266 20.81 -1.00 11.16
C GLY A 266 20.02 -0.14 12.15
N GLY A 267 20.59 0.92 12.73
CA GLY A 267 20.01 1.89 13.67
C GLY A 267 19.97 3.32 13.08
N SER A 268 19.71 4.34 13.92
CA SER A 268 19.58 5.76 13.51
C SER A 268 20.81 6.28 12.74
N VAL A 269 22.01 5.78 13.09
CA VAL A 269 23.24 6.18 12.42
C VAL A 269 23.24 5.77 10.94
N GLY A 270 22.88 4.53 10.61
CA GLY A 270 22.78 4.11 9.21
C GLY A 270 21.64 4.81 8.49
N TYR A 271 20.52 5.06 9.19
CA TYR A 271 19.41 5.84 8.64
C TYR A 271 19.87 7.20 8.10
N HIS A 272 20.48 8.03 8.95
CA HIS A 272 20.96 9.36 8.55
C HIS A 272 22.13 9.30 7.57
N THR A 273 23.06 8.35 7.75
CA THR A 273 24.20 8.18 6.85
C THR A 273 23.74 7.91 5.42
N TYR A 274 22.85 6.93 5.23
CA TYR A 274 22.36 6.59 3.90
C TYR A 274 21.50 7.71 3.31
N HIS A 275 20.66 8.37 4.13
CA HIS A 275 19.84 9.50 3.68
C HIS A 275 20.69 10.66 3.14
N ILE A 276 21.78 11.02 3.83
CA ILE A 276 22.73 12.05 3.39
C ILE A 276 23.46 11.62 2.13
N LEU A 277 23.97 10.38 2.09
CA LEU A 277 24.70 9.87 0.93
C LEU A 277 23.82 9.82 -0.33
N LEU A 278 22.56 9.37 -0.20
CA LEU A 278 21.58 9.40 -1.29
C LEU A 278 21.30 10.82 -1.78
N TRP A 279 21.16 11.78 -0.86
CA TRP A 279 20.97 13.18 -1.21
C TRP A 279 22.16 13.73 -2.02
N ILE A 280 23.39 13.47 -1.58
CA ILE A 280 24.61 13.85 -2.33
C ILE A 280 24.62 13.16 -3.70
N SER A 281 24.24 11.89 -3.77
CA SER A 281 24.16 11.12 -5.01
C SER A 281 23.13 11.67 -6.00
N GLN A 282 22.16 12.49 -5.60
CA GLN A 282 21.30 13.18 -6.57
C GLN A 282 22.07 14.19 -7.43
N TYR A 283 23.10 14.84 -6.86
CA TYR A 283 23.94 15.81 -7.57
C TYR A 283 25.17 15.17 -8.22
N VAL A 284 25.66 14.06 -7.66
CA VAL A 284 26.77 13.28 -8.22
C VAL A 284 26.35 11.80 -8.37
N PRO A 285 25.50 11.46 -9.35
CA PRO A 285 24.94 10.10 -9.48
C PRO A 285 25.97 8.99 -9.63
N ARG A 286 27.12 9.30 -10.24
CA ARG A 286 28.22 8.34 -10.44
C ARG A 286 28.82 7.79 -9.15
N PHE A 287 28.58 8.46 -8.02
CA PHE A 287 29.02 8.04 -6.70
C PHE A 287 28.13 6.93 -6.10
N LEU A 288 26.90 6.79 -6.60
CA LEU A 288 25.87 5.93 -6.02
C LEU A 288 26.24 4.44 -5.92
N PRO A 289 26.91 3.80 -6.91
CA PRO A 289 27.30 2.40 -6.77
C PRO A 289 28.21 2.12 -5.58
N TRP A 290 29.09 3.08 -5.24
CA TRP A 290 29.94 2.99 -4.05
C TRP A 290 29.12 3.16 -2.76
N VAL A 291 28.14 4.07 -2.75
CA VAL A 291 27.22 4.27 -1.61
C VAL A 291 26.47 2.98 -1.32
N GLU A 292 25.89 2.34 -2.34
CA GLU A 292 25.13 1.10 -2.19
C GLU A 292 26.02 -0.05 -1.69
N TRP A 293 27.23 -0.19 -2.24
CA TRP A 293 28.21 -1.16 -1.73
C TRP A 293 28.56 -0.94 -0.25
N PHE A 294 28.79 0.32 0.15
CA PHE A 294 29.13 0.67 1.52
C PHE A 294 27.96 0.42 2.47
N VAL A 295 26.79 0.98 2.19
CA VAL A 295 25.60 0.92 3.04
C VAL A 295 25.13 -0.51 3.24
N PHE A 296 24.96 -1.27 2.15
CA PHE A 296 24.50 -2.65 2.26
C PHE A 296 25.58 -3.60 2.78
N GLY A 297 26.86 -3.31 2.53
CA GLY A 297 27.96 -4.02 3.17
C GLY A 297 27.97 -3.83 4.69
N MET A 298 27.68 -2.63 5.18
CA MET A 298 27.54 -2.35 6.61
C MET A 298 26.27 -2.95 7.23
N GLN A 299 25.16 -2.96 6.48
CA GLN A 299 23.88 -3.46 6.96
C GLN A 299 23.78 -4.99 6.95
N TYR A 300 24.19 -5.63 5.86
CA TYR A 300 24.00 -7.07 5.61
C TYR A 300 25.30 -7.88 5.61
N GLY A 301 26.45 -7.20 5.57
CA GLY A 301 27.77 -7.83 5.56
C GLY A 301 28.48 -7.75 4.20
N PHE A 302 29.80 -7.58 4.25
CA PHE A 302 30.66 -7.50 3.06
C PHE A 302 31.05 -8.87 2.47
N LYS A 303 30.78 -9.98 3.15
CA LYS A 303 31.17 -11.33 2.73
C LYS A 303 29.94 -12.16 2.38
N ASP A 304 30.07 -12.99 1.36
CA ASP A 304 29.06 -13.99 1.02
C ASP A 304 28.84 -14.96 2.18
N GLY A 305 27.58 -15.37 2.39
CA GLY A 305 27.21 -16.28 3.45
C GLY A 305 27.10 -15.64 4.83
N ALA A 306 27.12 -14.30 4.97
CA ALA A 306 26.73 -13.66 6.22
C ALA A 306 25.28 -14.03 6.55
N VAL A 307 25.04 -14.47 7.80
CA VAL A 307 23.74 -14.97 8.26
C VAL A 307 23.30 -14.20 9.50
N ILE A 308 22.01 -13.86 9.55
CA ILE A 308 21.32 -13.40 10.75
C ILE A 308 19.98 -14.13 10.84
N SER A 309 19.49 -14.38 12.05
CA SER A 309 18.24 -15.09 12.28
C SER A 309 17.56 -14.62 13.56
N ALA A 310 16.25 -14.76 13.63
CA ALA A 310 15.48 -14.51 14.84
C ALA A 310 14.29 -15.49 14.93
N VAL A 311 13.71 -15.55 16.13
CA VAL A 311 12.48 -16.28 16.42
C VAL A 311 11.53 -15.33 17.14
N GLY A 312 10.31 -15.21 16.63
CA GLY A 312 9.31 -14.33 17.22
C GLY A 312 7.92 -14.58 16.66
N GLU A 313 6.97 -13.74 17.06
CA GLU A 313 5.58 -13.83 16.61
C GLU A 313 5.47 -13.61 15.09
N GLN A 314 4.70 -14.47 14.40
CA GLN A 314 4.56 -14.42 12.93
C GLN A 314 4.22 -13.01 12.42
N ARG A 315 3.29 -12.31 13.06
CA ARG A 315 2.90 -10.95 12.69
C ARG A 315 4.14 -10.04 12.67
N THR A 316 4.83 -9.94 13.80
CA THR A 316 5.97 -9.03 14.01
C THR A 316 7.12 -9.35 13.07
N GLU A 317 7.48 -10.62 12.95
CA GLU A 317 8.63 -11.07 12.18
C GLU A 317 8.42 -11.02 10.65
N LEU A 318 7.17 -10.94 10.18
CA LEU A 318 6.87 -10.71 8.76
C LEU A 318 6.96 -9.23 8.35
N LEU A 319 6.93 -8.29 9.28
CA LEU A 319 6.95 -6.86 8.97
C LEU A 319 8.36 -6.38 8.62
N MET A 320 8.40 -5.28 7.89
CA MET A 320 9.62 -4.56 7.55
C MET A 320 9.39 -3.07 7.75
N ASN A 321 10.42 -2.37 8.19
CA ASN A 321 10.35 -0.92 8.31
C ASN A 321 10.46 -0.27 6.92
N CYS A 322 9.47 0.54 6.57
CA CYS A 322 9.57 1.47 5.44
C CYS A 322 10.46 2.64 5.89
N LEU A 323 11.77 2.49 5.72
CA LEU A 323 12.77 3.43 6.23
C LEU A 323 12.57 4.85 5.69
N TYR A 324 12.43 5.01 4.36
CA TYR A 324 12.41 6.32 3.72
C TYR A 324 11.13 6.53 2.92
N SER A 325 10.71 7.79 2.81
CA SER A 325 9.80 8.21 1.73
C SER A 325 10.33 7.67 0.41
N GLN A 326 9.47 7.02 -0.38
CA GLN A 326 9.89 6.29 -1.56
C GLN A 326 8.82 6.27 -2.65
N PHE A 327 9.26 6.30 -3.90
CA PHE A 327 8.45 5.79 -5.00
C PHE A 327 8.55 4.26 -5.01
N VAL A 328 7.46 3.62 -5.40
CA VAL A 328 7.41 2.16 -5.49
C VAL A 328 6.70 1.82 -6.79
N ASN A 329 7.38 1.13 -7.70
CA ASN A 329 6.79 0.58 -8.91
C ASN A 329 6.90 -0.93 -8.84
N GLU A 330 5.77 -1.63 -8.86
CA GLU A 330 5.74 -3.08 -8.68
C GLU A 330 4.82 -3.72 -9.70
N TRP A 331 5.29 -4.83 -10.26
CA TRP A 331 4.58 -5.61 -11.27
C TRP A 331 4.70 -7.08 -10.96
N SER A 332 3.64 -7.82 -11.25
CA SER A 332 3.70 -9.26 -11.31
C SER A 332 4.10 -9.72 -12.72
N ILE A 333 4.88 -10.79 -12.79
CA ILE A 333 5.17 -11.58 -14.00
C ILE A 333 5.11 -13.08 -13.65
N PRO A 334 5.01 -13.99 -14.63
CA PRO A 334 5.12 -15.43 -14.35
C PRO A 334 6.44 -15.78 -13.65
N LEU A 335 6.39 -16.66 -12.63
CA LEU A 335 7.55 -17.00 -11.80
C LEU A 335 8.77 -17.47 -12.62
N GLU A 336 8.53 -18.24 -13.67
CA GLU A 336 9.54 -18.78 -14.56
C GLU A 336 10.30 -17.71 -15.36
N LYS A 337 9.74 -16.50 -15.50
CA LYS A 337 10.37 -15.36 -16.20
C LYS A 337 11.32 -14.56 -15.32
N GLY A 338 11.32 -14.79 -14.01
CA GLY A 338 12.13 -14.06 -13.04
C GLY A 338 13.63 -14.02 -13.35
N PRO A 339 14.31 -15.15 -13.62
CA PRO A 339 15.75 -15.15 -13.89
C PRO A 339 16.13 -14.32 -15.12
N GLU A 340 15.32 -14.42 -16.18
CA GLU A 340 15.53 -13.66 -17.41
C GLU A 340 15.31 -12.16 -17.16
N ALA A 341 14.21 -11.78 -16.51
CA ALA A 341 13.90 -10.39 -16.20
C ALA A 341 14.97 -9.73 -15.31
N LEU A 342 15.39 -10.42 -14.23
CA LEU A 342 16.44 -9.95 -13.33
C LEU A 342 17.79 -9.82 -14.05
N THR A 343 18.13 -10.76 -14.93
CA THR A 343 19.36 -10.70 -15.72
C THR A 343 19.35 -9.51 -16.68
N ARG A 344 18.25 -9.32 -17.42
CA ARG A 344 18.13 -8.22 -18.40
C ARG A 344 18.19 -6.85 -17.74
N ILE A 345 17.46 -6.64 -16.65
CA ILE A 345 17.52 -5.36 -15.92
C ILE A 345 18.89 -5.13 -15.26
N THR A 346 19.53 -6.19 -14.78
CA THR A 346 20.90 -6.11 -14.24
C THR A 346 21.88 -5.65 -15.31
N ASN A 347 21.88 -6.30 -16.47
CA ASN A 347 22.77 -5.94 -17.57
C ASN A 347 22.56 -4.48 -17.99
N TRP A 348 21.30 -4.03 -18.02
CA TRP A 348 20.96 -2.64 -18.30
C TRP A 348 21.49 -1.67 -17.24
N LEU A 349 21.26 -1.95 -15.95
CA LEU A 349 21.78 -1.11 -14.85
C LEU A 349 23.32 -1.05 -14.82
N HIS A 350 24.00 -2.05 -15.36
CA HIS A 350 25.46 -2.10 -15.53
C HIS A 350 25.97 -1.49 -16.85
N GLY A 351 25.08 -0.94 -17.69
CA GLY A 351 25.43 -0.27 -18.94
C GLY A 351 25.61 -1.22 -20.15
N ASP A 352 25.31 -2.51 -20.01
CA ASP A 352 25.29 -3.45 -21.13
C ASP A 352 23.92 -3.41 -21.83
N GLU A 353 23.70 -2.33 -22.58
CA GLU A 353 22.48 -2.10 -23.34
C GLU A 353 22.22 -3.23 -24.36
N LYS A 354 23.28 -3.78 -24.95
CA LYS A 354 23.17 -4.82 -26.00
C LYS A 354 22.61 -6.12 -25.44
N SER A 355 23.15 -6.63 -24.33
CA SER A 355 22.67 -7.89 -23.76
C SER A 355 21.36 -7.73 -22.97
N SER A 356 21.05 -6.52 -22.50
CA SER A 356 19.77 -6.26 -21.82
C SER A 356 18.56 -6.38 -22.75
N GLY A 357 18.72 -6.04 -24.03
CA GLY A 357 17.63 -5.96 -24.99
C GLY A 357 16.62 -4.83 -24.70
N LEU A 358 16.94 -3.89 -23.80
CA LEU A 358 16.06 -2.76 -23.49
C LEU A 358 16.33 -1.57 -24.42
N PRO A 359 15.30 -0.94 -25.01
CA PRO A 359 15.47 0.11 -26.01
C PRO A 359 15.76 1.50 -25.41
N PHE A 360 16.25 1.56 -24.16
CA PHE A 360 16.45 2.80 -23.42
C PHE A 360 17.92 2.99 -23.07
N SER A 361 18.44 4.20 -23.25
CA SER A 361 19.83 4.48 -22.89
C SER A 361 20.02 4.56 -21.38
N THR A 362 21.14 4.00 -20.93
CA THR A 362 21.69 3.98 -19.57
C THR A 362 22.59 5.18 -19.27
N LYS A 363 22.83 6.05 -20.27
CA LYS A 363 23.73 7.19 -20.13
C LYS A 363 23.29 8.11 -18.99
N GLY A 364 24.11 8.19 -17.94
CA GLY A 364 23.83 9.02 -16.76
C GLY A 364 22.84 8.41 -15.78
N LEU A 365 22.40 7.17 -16.01
CA LEU A 365 21.47 6.46 -15.13
C LEU A 365 22.22 5.79 -13.98
N TYR A 366 21.80 6.11 -12.76
CA TYR A 366 22.22 5.43 -11.54
C TYR A 366 20.99 5.26 -10.66
N VAL A 367 20.77 4.04 -10.16
CA VAL A 367 19.56 3.63 -9.46
C VAL A 367 19.97 3.02 -8.13
N HIS A 368 19.47 3.59 -7.04
CA HIS A 368 19.66 3.04 -5.69
C HIS A 368 18.49 2.15 -5.30
N SER A 369 18.65 1.49 -4.15
CA SER A 369 17.70 0.55 -3.56
C SER A 369 17.72 -0.83 -4.23
N PRO A 370 17.56 -1.92 -3.47
CA PRO A 370 17.33 -3.23 -4.05
C PRO A 370 16.06 -3.27 -4.87
N ILE A 371 16.03 -4.19 -5.84
CA ILE A 371 14.77 -4.69 -6.38
C ILE A 371 14.27 -5.75 -5.41
N GLU A 372 13.13 -5.49 -4.77
CA GLU A 372 12.48 -6.49 -3.92
C GLU A 372 11.75 -7.49 -4.81
N VAL A 373 11.98 -8.78 -4.55
CA VAL A 373 11.48 -9.90 -5.34
C VAL A 373 10.68 -10.80 -4.41
N ARG A 374 9.38 -10.86 -4.65
CA ARG A 374 8.40 -11.55 -3.82
C ARG A 374 7.56 -12.48 -4.67
N LEU A 375 6.85 -13.40 -4.02
CA LEU A 375 5.91 -14.24 -4.74
C LEU A 375 4.55 -14.37 -4.07
N ALA A 376 3.54 -14.65 -4.87
CA ALA A 376 2.25 -15.10 -4.40
C ALA A 376 1.77 -16.23 -5.33
N ASN A 377 1.11 -17.23 -4.77
CA ASN A 377 0.61 -18.37 -5.52
C ASN A 377 -0.90 -18.52 -5.39
N THR A 378 -1.60 -18.26 -6.48
CA THR A 378 -3.05 -18.39 -6.60
C THR A 378 -3.48 -19.51 -7.55
N VAL A 379 -2.53 -20.36 -7.99
CA VAL A 379 -2.84 -21.53 -8.81
C VAL A 379 -3.83 -22.42 -8.08
N ASP A 380 -4.85 -22.89 -8.79
CA ASP A 380 -5.94 -23.73 -8.28
C ASP A 380 -6.78 -23.10 -7.15
N ARG A 381 -6.78 -21.76 -7.03
CA ARG A 381 -7.62 -21.03 -6.06
C ARG A 381 -8.81 -20.37 -6.71
N GLU A 382 -9.97 -20.55 -6.10
CA GLU A 382 -11.22 -19.92 -6.50
C GLU A 382 -12.01 -19.42 -5.27
N PRO A 383 -12.85 -18.37 -5.40
CA PRO A 383 -13.01 -17.56 -6.61
C PRO A 383 -11.87 -16.57 -6.82
N ARG A 384 -11.44 -16.37 -8.08
CA ARG A 384 -10.44 -15.35 -8.42
C ARG A 384 -11.06 -13.97 -8.60
N PRO A 385 -10.44 -12.88 -8.10
CA PRO A 385 -10.85 -11.52 -8.43
C PRO A 385 -10.77 -11.27 -9.94
N TYR A 386 -11.63 -10.40 -10.48
CA TYR A 386 -11.52 -10.01 -11.89
C TYR A 386 -10.22 -9.24 -12.17
N LEU A 387 -9.84 -8.33 -11.26
CA LEU A 387 -8.61 -7.53 -11.37
C LEU A 387 -7.45 -8.15 -10.59
N ASP A 388 -7.36 -9.48 -10.61
CA ASP A 388 -6.32 -10.24 -9.94
C ASP A 388 -4.95 -10.01 -10.60
N THR A 389 -4.02 -9.43 -9.86
CA THR A 389 -2.67 -9.17 -10.37
C THR A 389 -1.85 -10.45 -10.52
N SER A 390 -2.28 -11.58 -9.94
CA SER A 390 -1.60 -12.87 -10.06
C SER A 390 -2.08 -13.69 -11.27
N TYR A 391 -1.45 -14.85 -11.53
CA TYR A 391 -1.77 -15.72 -12.68
C TYR A 391 -2.47 -17.02 -12.24
N ALA A 392 -3.35 -17.53 -13.09
CA ALA A 392 -4.17 -18.71 -12.78
C ALA A 392 -3.42 -20.05 -12.93
N HIS A 393 -2.37 -20.09 -13.76
CA HIS A 393 -1.72 -21.33 -14.17
C HIS A 393 -0.24 -21.40 -13.77
N THR A 394 0.30 -20.33 -13.18
CA THR A 394 1.67 -20.27 -12.69
C THR A 394 1.73 -19.34 -11.48
N PRO A 395 2.58 -19.61 -10.47
CA PRO A 395 2.83 -18.67 -9.40
C PRO A 395 3.29 -17.31 -9.95
N SER A 396 2.94 -16.25 -9.25
CA SER A 396 3.28 -14.89 -9.65
C SER A 396 4.50 -14.39 -8.89
N LEU A 397 5.47 -13.88 -9.64
CA LEU A 397 6.60 -13.15 -9.11
C LEU A 397 6.28 -11.66 -9.14
N TYR A 398 6.38 -11.00 -8.00
CA TYR A 398 6.26 -9.56 -7.88
C TYR A 398 7.66 -8.94 -7.80
N LEU A 399 7.98 -8.10 -8.78
CA LEU A 399 9.21 -7.33 -8.85
C LEU A 399 8.90 -5.89 -8.46
N ASN A 400 9.50 -5.44 -7.37
CA ASN A 400 9.33 -4.10 -6.82
C ASN A 400 10.60 -3.28 -7.02
N ALA A 401 10.52 -2.35 -7.98
CA ALA A 401 11.49 -1.31 -8.25
C ALA A 401 11.21 -0.10 -7.33
N THR A 402 11.90 -0.04 -6.20
CA THR A 402 11.79 1.04 -5.22
C THR A 402 12.82 2.14 -5.48
N LEU A 403 12.45 3.40 -5.23
CA LEU A 403 13.36 4.55 -5.26
C LEU A 403 13.12 5.45 -4.05
N TYR A 404 14.09 5.49 -3.12
CA TYR A 404 14.05 6.40 -1.97
C TYR A 404 14.11 7.88 -2.38
N ARG A 405 13.38 8.73 -1.65
CA ARG A 405 13.25 10.18 -1.84
C ARG A 405 13.93 10.91 -0.68
N PRO A 406 15.26 11.06 -0.69
CA PRO A 406 15.97 11.70 0.41
C PRO A 406 15.49 13.15 0.57
N TYR A 407 15.08 13.52 1.79
CA TYR A 407 14.47 14.81 2.13
C TYR A 407 13.26 15.16 1.25
N GLY A 408 12.51 14.15 0.78
CA GLY A 408 11.34 14.32 -0.09
C GLY A 408 11.67 14.62 -1.56
N GLN A 409 12.96 14.70 -1.93
CA GLN A 409 13.35 15.05 -3.29
C GLN A 409 13.24 13.86 -4.25
N ASP A 410 12.66 14.11 -5.41
CA ASP A 410 12.44 13.08 -6.44
C ASP A 410 13.77 12.70 -7.10
N PRO A 411 14.14 11.41 -7.14
CA PRO A 411 15.39 10.98 -7.77
C PRO A 411 15.44 11.30 -9.27
N PRO A 412 16.57 11.81 -9.80
CA PRO A 412 16.67 12.21 -11.20
C PRO A 412 16.56 11.02 -12.17
N CYS A 413 16.82 9.81 -11.70
CA CYS A 413 16.73 8.58 -12.50
C CYS A 413 15.30 8.05 -12.68
N ARG A 414 14.31 8.56 -11.92
CA ARG A 414 12.96 7.97 -11.81
C ARG A 414 12.31 7.68 -13.16
N GLU A 415 12.18 8.69 -14.01
CA GLU A 415 11.44 8.56 -15.27
C GLU A 415 12.07 7.50 -16.18
N ARG A 416 13.38 7.59 -16.43
CA ARG A 416 14.10 6.62 -17.28
C ARG A 416 14.11 5.22 -16.67
N TYR A 417 14.23 5.10 -15.35
CA TYR A 417 14.20 3.80 -14.69
C TYR A 417 12.84 3.13 -14.83
N TYR A 418 11.75 3.85 -14.55
CA TYR A 418 10.40 3.30 -14.64
C TYR A 418 9.95 3.08 -16.10
N GLU A 419 10.39 3.91 -17.04
CA GLU A 419 10.18 3.69 -18.47
C GLU A 419 10.75 2.33 -18.91
N ALA A 420 12.00 2.06 -18.56
CA ALA A 420 12.65 0.79 -18.91
C ALA A 420 12.11 -0.41 -18.13
N PHE A 421 11.85 -0.23 -16.83
CA PHE A 421 11.29 -1.27 -15.96
C PHE A 421 9.90 -1.70 -16.45
N GLU A 422 8.98 -0.75 -16.66
CA GLU A 422 7.62 -1.07 -17.11
C GLU A 422 7.62 -1.68 -18.51
N HIS A 423 8.48 -1.21 -19.42
CA HIS A 423 8.64 -1.83 -20.73
C HIS A 423 9.02 -3.31 -20.61
N LEU A 424 10.00 -3.63 -19.75
CA LEU A 424 10.41 -5.01 -19.50
C LEU A 424 9.25 -5.85 -18.94
N MET A 425 8.50 -5.32 -17.96
CA MET A 425 7.36 -6.02 -17.37
C MET A 425 6.28 -6.32 -18.42
N LYS A 426 6.04 -5.39 -19.34
CA LYS A 426 5.06 -5.55 -20.42
C LYS A 426 5.41 -6.63 -21.42
N GLU A 427 6.69 -6.82 -21.74
CA GLU A 427 7.14 -7.93 -22.61
C GLU A 427 6.79 -9.31 -22.04
N TYR A 428 6.63 -9.41 -20.73
CA TYR A 428 6.20 -10.63 -20.04
C TYR A 428 4.70 -10.68 -19.75
N ASN A 429 3.90 -9.81 -20.37
CA ASN A 429 2.47 -9.63 -20.06
C ASN A 429 2.23 -9.39 -18.57
N GLY A 430 3.11 -8.59 -17.95
CA GLY A 430 3.06 -8.27 -16.53
C GLY A 430 1.79 -7.53 -16.13
N ARG A 431 1.41 -7.61 -14.85
CA ARG A 431 0.28 -6.83 -14.31
C ARG A 431 0.80 -5.87 -13.22
N PRO A 432 0.50 -4.56 -13.30
CA PRO A 432 0.94 -3.63 -12.28
C PRO A 432 0.23 -3.92 -10.95
N HIS A 433 0.94 -3.75 -9.84
CA HIS A 433 0.32 -3.76 -8.51
C HIS A 433 -0.49 -2.46 -8.33
N TRP A 434 -1.80 -2.58 -8.05
CA TRP A 434 -2.73 -1.44 -8.07
C TRP A 434 -2.43 -0.31 -7.08
N ALA A 435 -1.90 -0.63 -5.89
CA ALA A 435 -1.45 0.38 -4.93
C ALA A 435 -0.19 1.16 -5.37
N LYS A 436 0.61 0.65 -6.30
CA LYS A 436 1.95 1.20 -6.59
C LYS A 436 1.90 2.23 -7.72
N ASN A 437 3.04 2.89 -7.93
CA ASN A 437 3.21 3.82 -9.04
C ASN A 437 3.43 3.04 -10.33
N PHE A 438 2.74 3.44 -11.39
CA PHE A 438 3.04 3.05 -12.76
C PHE A 438 2.61 4.18 -13.70
N GLN A 439 3.28 4.34 -14.84
CA GLN A 439 3.11 5.50 -15.71
C GLN A 439 2.60 5.15 -17.11
N SER A 440 2.98 3.98 -17.62
CA SER A 440 2.75 3.62 -19.02
C SER A 440 1.51 2.74 -19.24
N VAL A 441 0.68 2.52 -18.22
CA VAL A 441 -0.49 1.62 -18.30
C VAL A 441 -1.75 2.40 -18.65
N ASP A 442 -2.42 1.95 -19.71
CA ASP A 442 -3.73 2.42 -20.14
C ASP A 442 -4.73 1.26 -20.30
N TYR A 443 -5.98 1.61 -20.64
CA TYR A 443 -7.05 0.63 -20.84
C TYR A 443 -6.71 -0.42 -21.90
N ASN A 444 -6.07 -0.02 -23.01
CA ASN A 444 -5.79 -0.94 -24.12
C ASN A 444 -4.80 -2.03 -23.69
N TYR A 445 -3.76 -1.64 -22.95
CA TYR A 445 -2.84 -2.59 -22.36
C TYR A 445 -3.53 -3.49 -21.34
N LEU A 446 -4.37 -2.94 -20.45
CA LEU A 446 -5.06 -3.75 -19.45
C LEU A 446 -6.06 -4.72 -20.08
N SER A 447 -6.77 -4.30 -21.12
CA SER A 447 -7.68 -5.15 -21.90
C SER A 447 -6.92 -6.32 -22.54
N SER A 448 -5.68 -6.12 -23.01
CA SER A 448 -4.91 -7.22 -23.59
C SER A 448 -4.39 -8.24 -22.55
N VAL A 449 -4.14 -7.83 -21.30
CA VAL A 449 -3.62 -8.74 -20.25
C VAL A 449 -4.68 -9.34 -19.33
N TYR A 450 -5.84 -8.69 -19.18
CA TYR A 450 -6.97 -9.17 -18.38
C TYR A 450 -8.08 -9.79 -19.23
N GLY A 451 -8.25 -9.38 -20.50
CA GLY A 451 -9.30 -9.91 -21.38
C GLY A 451 -10.70 -9.78 -20.77
N ASP A 452 -11.49 -10.84 -20.88
CA ASP A 452 -12.88 -10.91 -20.42
C ASP A 452 -13.07 -10.54 -18.94
N ASP A 453 -12.05 -10.75 -18.09
CA ASP A 453 -12.17 -10.36 -16.66
C ASP A 453 -12.27 -8.84 -16.49
N LEU A 454 -11.60 -8.03 -17.33
CA LEU A 454 -11.74 -6.57 -17.27
C LEU A 454 -13.12 -6.12 -17.76
N ASP A 455 -13.67 -6.81 -18.76
CA ASP A 455 -15.00 -6.55 -19.29
C ASP A 455 -16.08 -6.89 -18.25
N GLU A 456 -15.97 -8.05 -17.60
CA GLU A 456 -16.88 -8.45 -16.52
C GLU A 456 -16.77 -7.54 -15.30
N TYR A 457 -15.56 -7.12 -14.91
CA TYR A 457 -15.40 -6.12 -13.86
C TYR A 457 -16.13 -4.81 -14.21
N ASN A 458 -15.96 -4.32 -15.43
CA ASN A 458 -16.61 -3.11 -15.90
C ASN A 458 -18.13 -3.24 -15.99
N ARG A 459 -18.64 -4.41 -16.39
CA ARG A 459 -20.08 -4.74 -16.36
C ARG A 459 -20.63 -4.60 -14.94
N VAL A 460 -20.05 -5.33 -13.98
CA VAL A 460 -20.48 -5.29 -12.57
C VAL A 460 -20.40 -3.87 -12.01
N ARG A 461 -19.31 -3.14 -12.28
CA ARG A 461 -19.15 -1.75 -11.84
C ARG A 461 -20.21 -0.82 -12.40
N ASN A 462 -20.54 -0.94 -13.69
CA ASN A 462 -21.60 -0.15 -14.32
C ASN A 462 -23.00 -0.48 -13.75
N GLU A 463 -23.25 -1.73 -13.36
CA GLU A 463 -24.52 -2.15 -12.76
C GLU A 463 -24.73 -1.55 -11.36
N VAL A 464 -23.69 -1.53 -10.53
CA VAL A 464 -23.78 -1.05 -9.14
C VAL A 464 -23.58 0.46 -8.98
N ASP A 465 -22.91 1.11 -9.93
CA ASP A 465 -22.65 2.55 -9.95
C ASP A 465 -22.74 3.12 -11.40
N PRO A 466 -23.96 3.21 -11.96
CA PRO A 466 -24.16 3.63 -13.36
C PRO A 466 -23.79 5.09 -13.62
N GLU A 467 -23.74 5.93 -12.58
CA GLU A 467 -23.40 7.35 -12.71
C GLU A 467 -21.93 7.65 -12.40
N GLY A 468 -21.16 6.65 -11.91
CA GLY A 468 -19.74 6.80 -11.59
C GLY A 468 -19.45 7.62 -10.34
N MET A 469 -20.30 7.53 -9.31
CA MET A 469 -20.10 8.19 -8.01
C MET A 469 -18.77 7.85 -7.35
N PHE A 470 -18.22 6.66 -7.60
CA PHE A 470 -16.95 6.22 -7.01
C PHE A 470 -15.74 6.38 -7.94
N LEU A 471 -15.95 6.89 -9.16
CA LEU A 471 -14.92 6.96 -10.19
C LEU A 471 -14.22 8.31 -10.23
N GLY A 472 -12.90 8.28 -10.28
CA GLY A 472 -12.05 9.46 -10.47
C GLY A 472 -11.12 9.34 -11.67
N ALA A 473 -10.25 10.34 -11.81
CA ALA A 473 -9.29 10.41 -12.92
C ALA A 473 -8.35 9.19 -13.01
N TRP A 474 -8.01 8.57 -11.88
CA TRP A 474 -7.23 7.33 -11.85
C TRP A 474 -7.98 6.19 -12.54
N HIS A 475 -9.24 5.97 -12.18
CA HIS A 475 -10.04 4.90 -12.79
C HIS A 475 -10.19 5.12 -14.28
N ARG A 476 -10.49 6.37 -14.68
CA ARG A 476 -10.70 6.73 -16.09
C ARG A 476 -9.50 6.44 -16.98
N ARG A 477 -8.29 6.77 -16.54
CA ARG A 477 -7.10 6.56 -17.38
C ARG A 477 -6.62 5.11 -17.36
N THR A 478 -6.98 4.34 -16.34
CA THR A 478 -6.45 2.99 -16.13
C THR A 478 -7.45 1.93 -16.55
N ILE A 479 -8.59 1.80 -15.88
CA ILE A 479 -9.48 0.62 -16.00
C ILE A 479 -10.75 0.85 -16.82
N LEU A 480 -11.05 2.09 -17.22
CA LEU A 480 -12.24 2.42 -18.00
C LEU A 480 -11.92 2.53 -19.49
N PRO A 481 -12.86 2.14 -20.39
CA PRO A 481 -12.70 2.35 -21.81
C PRO A 481 -12.39 3.82 -22.16
N PRO A 482 -11.71 4.07 -23.30
CA PRO A 482 -11.48 5.40 -23.81
C PRO A 482 -12.78 6.21 -23.92
N LYS A 483 -12.67 7.54 -23.85
CA LYS A 483 -13.84 8.44 -23.91
C LYS A 483 -14.67 8.31 -25.19
N ALA A 484 -14.06 7.81 -26.27
CA ALA A 484 -14.75 7.54 -27.53
C ALA A 484 -15.78 6.40 -27.39
N ASP A 485 -15.48 5.40 -26.55
CA ASP A 485 -16.30 4.20 -26.37
C ASP A 485 -17.20 4.32 -25.14
N LEU A 486 -16.69 4.94 -24.06
CA LEU A 486 -17.45 5.24 -22.85
C LEU A 486 -17.34 6.73 -22.51
N PRO A 487 -18.38 7.53 -22.80
CA PRO A 487 -18.44 8.93 -22.40
C PRO A 487 -18.23 9.11 -20.89
N LEU A 488 -17.86 10.34 -20.49
CA LEU A 488 -17.70 10.70 -19.08
C LEU A 488 -19.01 10.48 -18.33
N LEU A 489 -18.93 9.79 -17.19
CA LEU A 489 -20.12 9.52 -16.40
C LEU A 489 -20.55 10.75 -15.59
N PRO A 490 -21.84 10.90 -15.27
CA PRO A 490 -22.36 12.11 -14.64
C PRO A 490 -21.80 12.49 -13.25
N LEU A 491 -21.18 11.57 -12.50
CA LEU A 491 -20.54 11.83 -11.20
C LEU A 491 -19.03 11.57 -11.20
N GLU A 492 -18.46 11.18 -12.33
CA GLU A 492 -17.03 10.91 -12.46
C GLU A 492 -16.23 12.20 -12.28
N GLU A 493 -15.34 12.22 -11.29
CA GLU A 493 -14.49 13.38 -11.04
C GLU A 493 -13.33 13.46 -12.03
N LYS A 494 -13.12 14.65 -12.58
CA LYS A 494 -12.02 14.95 -13.48
C LYS A 494 -10.88 15.62 -12.73
N GLU A 495 -9.67 15.17 -13.01
CA GLU A 495 -8.46 15.93 -12.73
C GLU A 495 -8.42 17.15 -13.67
N VAL A 496 -8.22 18.33 -13.10
CA VAL A 496 -8.15 19.59 -13.85
C VAL A 496 -6.72 20.12 -13.90
N LEU A 497 -5.98 19.99 -12.80
CA LEU A 497 -4.63 20.51 -12.70
C LEU A 497 -3.74 19.58 -11.88
N ARG A 498 -2.49 19.47 -12.35
CA ARG A 498 -1.39 18.80 -11.66
C ARG A 498 -0.24 19.79 -11.51
N ARG A 499 0.23 20.04 -10.29
CA ARG A 499 1.31 21.00 -10.01
C ARG A 499 2.42 20.36 -9.20
N SER A 500 3.64 20.37 -9.73
CA SER A 500 4.82 19.91 -9.00
C SER A 500 5.15 20.84 -7.83
N ARG A 501 5.48 20.26 -6.67
CA ARG A 501 5.93 21.01 -5.49
C ARG A 501 7.44 21.22 -5.52
N ARG A 502 7.90 22.35 -4.95
CA ARG A 502 9.35 22.62 -4.81
C ARG A 502 10.05 21.60 -3.92
N THR A 503 9.36 21.08 -2.90
CA THR A 503 9.85 20.08 -1.95
C THR A 503 9.76 18.64 -2.46
N GLY A 504 9.35 18.44 -3.71
CA GLY A 504 9.07 17.13 -4.31
C GLY A 504 7.61 16.70 -4.13
N GLY A 505 7.12 15.85 -5.04
CA GLY A 505 5.72 15.43 -5.07
C GLY A 505 4.82 16.42 -5.81
N VAL A 506 3.52 16.14 -5.80
CA VAL A 506 2.57 16.77 -6.72
C VAL A 506 1.26 17.11 -6.04
N ASP A 507 0.76 18.33 -6.27
CA ASP A 507 -0.64 18.69 -5.99
C ASP A 507 -1.55 18.15 -7.10
N TRP A 508 -2.51 17.33 -6.71
CA TRP A 508 -3.59 16.85 -7.54
C TRP A 508 -4.86 17.66 -7.26
N ILE A 509 -5.45 18.24 -8.30
CA ILE A 509 -6.60 19.15 -8.19
C ILE A 509 -7.70 18.68 -9.13
N GLY A 510 -8.86 18.34 -8.54
CA GLY A 510 -10.07 17.92 -9.23
C GLY A 510 -11.04 19.08 -9.50
N GLU A 511 -12.07 18.80 -10.29
CA GLU A 511 -13.07 19.81 -10.69
C GLU A 511 -13.87 20.42 -9.52
N GLN A 512 -13.98 19.72 -8.40
CA GLN A 512 -14.68 20.18 -7.20
C GLN A 512 -13.80 21.06 -6.29
N ALA A 513 -12.52 21.28 -6.63
CA ALA A 513 -11.61 22.14 -5.87
C ALA A 513 -12.02 23.63 -5.85
N ARG A 514 -13.08 24.01 -6.58
CA ARG A 514 -13.59 25.38 -6.70
C ARG A 514 -14.14 25.96 -5.40
N TRP A 515 -14.11 25.22 -4.30
CA TRP A 515 -14.59 25.68 -3.01
C TRP A 515 -13.46 25.65 -1.98
N PHE A 516 -13.28 26.83 -1.36
CA PHE A 516 -12.46 27.10 -0.19
C PHE A 516 -10.98 27.42 -0.42
N ASP A 517 -10.74 28.68 -0.77
CA ASP A 517 -9.49 29.36 -0.41
C ASP A 517 -9.72 30.76 0.23
N GLY A 518 -10.95 31.16 0.56
CA GLY A 518 -11.14 32.47 1.19
C GLY A 518 -10.75 33.69 0.33
N GLY A 519 -10.52 33.56 -0.99
CA GLY A 519 -10.44 34.75 -1.87
C GLY A 519 -9.56 34.71 -3.12
N LEU A 520 -8.94 33.60 -3.52
CA LEU A 520 -8.15 33.45 -4.75
C LEU A 520 -8.48 32.14 -5.49
N ASP A 521 -9.17 32.27 -6.61
CA ASP A 521 -9.46 31.14 -7.50
C ASP A 521 -8.14 30.41 -7.85
N VAL A 522 -8.11 29.08 -7.65
CA VAL A 522 -6.98 28.22 -8.07
C VAL A 522 -6.71 28.35 -9.58
N PHE A 523 -7.69 28.87 -10.33
CA PHE A 523 -7.62 29.18 -11.76
C PHE A 523 -7.37 30.68 -12.08
N GLU A 524 -7.31 31.58 -11.10
CA GLU A 524 -6.80 32.94 -11.29
C GLU A 524 -5.27 32.97 -11.17
N LYS A 525 -4.64 33.56 -12.20
CA LYS A 525 -3.23 33.49 -12.55
C LYS A 525 -2.21 33.63 -11.40
N ALA A 526 -1.16 32.81 -11.53
CA ALA A 526 0.25 33.13 -11.30
C ALA A 526 0.56 34.63 -11.12
N GLY A 527 0.64 35.07 -9.86
CA GLY A 527 1.06 36.41 -9.49
C GLY A 527 1.30 36.49 -7.98
N SER A 528 2.58 36.55 -7.59
CA SER A 528 3.09 36.78 -6.23
C SER A 528 2.67 35.76 -5.16
N GLU A 529 3.57 34.84 -4.84
CA GLU A 529 3.55 34.03 -3.61
C GLU A 529 3.53 34.96 -2.38
N SER A 530 2.38 35.17 -1.74
CA SER A 530 2.31 35.71 -0.38
C SER A 530 2.27 34.54 0.63
N GLY A 531 3.04 34.68 1.71
CA GLY A 531 3.33 33.64 2.71
C GLY A 531 2.15 33.12 3.53
N GLU A 532 0.93 33.61 3.32
CA GLU A 532 -0.23 33.24 4.16
C GLU A 532 -0.76 31.83 3.85
N SER A 533 -0.59 31.31 2.63
CA SER A 533 -0.87 29.91 2.28
C SER A 533 0.10 28.93 2.95
N PHE A 534 1.33 29.38 3.21
CA PHE A 534 2.37 28.59 3.88
C PHE A 534 2.13 28.50 5.39
N ASP A 535 1.62 29.56 6.02
CA ASP A 535 1.38 29.57 7.48
C ASP A 535 0.23 28.64 7.88
N LEU A 536 -0.85 28.56 7.09
CA LEU A 536 -1.94 27.61 7.33
C LEU A 536 -1.54 26.15 7.01
N MET A 537 -0.66 25.94 6.03
CA MET A 537 -0.09 24.62 5.73
C MET A 537 0.86 24.18 6.84
N ALA A 538 1.69 25.07 7.37
CA ALA A 538 2.57 24.80 8.49
C ALA A 538 1.78 24.53 9.79
N GLU A 539 0.70 25.27 10.05
CA GLU A 539 -0.18 25.01 11.19
C GLU A 539 -0.95 23.69 11.06
N ALA A 540 -1.47 23.34 9.87
CA ALA A 540 -2.14 22.07 9.63
C ALA A 540 -1.15 20.88 9.62
N GLU A 541 0.08 21.09 9.15
CA GLU A 541 1.19 20.13 9.26
C GLU A 541 1.61 19.94 10.72
N ALA A 542 1.68 21.00 11.52
CA ALA A 542 1.95 20.92 12.96
C ALA A 542 0.81 20.19 13.70
N GLN A 543 -0.46 20.49 13.38
CA GLN A 543 -1.60 19.81 14.00
C GLN A 543 -1.69 18.32 13.62
N ASN A 544 -1.40 17.94 12.37
CA ASN A 544 -1.39 16.53 11.95
C ASN A 544 -0.13 15.78 12.44
N SER A 545 1.02 16.44 12.54
CA SER A 545 2.24 15.85 13.14
C SER A 545 2.00 15.58 14.62
N VAL A 546 1.39 16.53 15.35
CA VAL A 546 1.00 16.35 16.76
C VAL A 546 -0.07 15.25 16.92
N LEU A 547 -0.95 15.03 15.94
CA LEU A 547 -1.94 13.95 15.98
C LEU A 547 -1.32 12.57 15.66
N LEU A 548 -0.33 12.52 14.76
CA LEU A 548 0.42 11.29 14.45
C LEU A 548 1.44 10.95 15.54
N GLU A 549 2.11 11.94 16.13
CA GLU A 549 2.94 11.82 17.33
C GLU A 549 2.08 11.48 18.55
N GLY A 550 0.91 12.11 18.71
CA GLY A 550 -0.05 11.76 19.76
C GLY A 550 -0.63 10.35 19.61
N LEU A 551 -0.83 9.86 18.38
CA LEU A 551 -1.15 8.45 18.13
C LEU A 551 0.05 7.54 18.40
N ALA A 552 1.28 7.94 18.06
CA ALA A 552 2.50 7.21 18.42
C ALA A 552 2.72 7.16 19.95
N ASP A 553 2.36 8.22 20.68
CA ASP A 553 2.44 8.31 22.13
C ASP A 553 1.28 7.55 22.81
N GLU A 554 0.05 7.56 22.28
CA GLU A 554 -1.03 6.69 22.77
C GLU A 554 -0.74 5.20 22.47
N LEU A 555 -0.04 4.90 21.37
CA LEU A 555 0.51 3.58 21.06
C LEU A 555 1.60 3.14 22.06
N ILE A 556 2.25 4.08 22.77
CA ILE A 556 3.22 3.80 23.85
C ILE A 556 2.49 3.67 25.20
N VAL A 557 1.53 4.56 25.51
CA VAL A 557 0.85 4.59 26.83
C VAL A 557 -0.11 3.41 27.04
N THR A 558 -0.63 2.83 25.95
CA THR A 558 -1.51 1.65 26.04
C THR A 558 -0.77 0.33 26.27
N GLU A 559 0.56 0.27 26.10
CA GLU A 559 1.38 -0.88 26.55
C GLU A 559 1.58 -0.89 28.08
N ASP A 560 1.54 0.28 28.74
CA ASP A 560 1.92 0.44 30.15
C ASP A 560 0.75 0.55 31.15
N SER A 561 -0.51 0.46 30.71
CA SER A 561 -1.66 0.74 31.59
C SER A 561 -2.71 -0.37 31.65
N TYR A 562 -2.31 -1.56 32.10
CA TYR A 562 -3.20 -2.50 32.78
C TYR A 562 -2.44 -3.21 33.92
N ASP A 563 -2.28 -2.54 35.06
CA ASP A 563 -2.08 -3.23 36.34
C ASP A 563 -2.49 -2.34 37.54
N MET A 564 -3.60 -2.70 38.16
CA MET A 564 -4.05 -2.36 39.52
C MET A 564 -5.00 -3.49 39.92
N GLU A 565 -4.90 -4.23 41.03
CA GLU A 565 -4.27 -4.03 42.35
C GLU A 565 -3.91 -5.41 42.94
N THR A 566 -2.75 -5.58 43.59
CA THR A 566 -2.62 -5.99 45.02
C THR A 566 -1.15 -6.07 45.47
N GLU A 567 -0.92 -5.64 46.71
CA GLU A 567 0.38 -5.42 47.36
C GLU A 567 1.28 -6.66 47.51
N GLY A 568 2.59 -6.45 47.38
CA GLY A 568 3.61 -7.38 47.85
C GLY A 568 5.03 -6.98 47.45
N ARG A 569 5.71 -6.21 48.31
CA ARG A 569 7.14 -5.85 48.18
C ARG A 569 8.01 -7.05 47.78
N MET A 570 8.61 -7.03 46.59
CA MET A 570 9.98 -7.50 46.35
C MET A 570 10.62 -6.70 45.21
N ARG A 571 11.81 -6.16 45.50
CA ARG A 571 12.74 -5.59 44.51
C ARG A 571 13.36 -6.75 43.76
N GLU A 572 13.15 -6.85 42.46
CA GLU A 572 14.02 -7.57 41.54
C GLU A 572 13.93 -6.94 40.16
N GLY A 573 15.09 -6.73 39.52
CA GLY A 573 15.24 -5.88 38.35
C GLY A 573 14.62 -6.49 37.10
N THR A 574 13.78 -5.71 36.43
CA THR A 574 13.30 -5.99 35.08
C THR A 574 14.25 -5.38 34.05
N GLU A 575 15.04 -6.24 33.43
CA GLU A 575 15.72 -5.94 32.17
C GLU A 575 14.66 -5.78 31.07
N GLN A 576 14.66 -4.61 30.40
CA GLN A 576 13.81 -4.33 29.25
C GLN A 576 14.24 -5.19 28.06
N TYR A 577 13.34 -6.04 27.57
CA TYR A 577 13.55 -6.86 26.39
C TYR A 577 13.42 -6.02 25.12
N MET A 578 14.52 -5.89 24.37
CA MET A 578 14.54 -5.27 23.04
C MET A 578 14.12 -6.31 21.98
N THR A 579 12.96 -6.12 21.38
CA THR A 579 12.42 -6.95 20.27
C THR A 579 12.87 -6.42 18.91
N GLY A 580 12.77 -7.25 17.86
CA GLY A 580 13.23 -6.95 16.48
C GLY A 580 12.55 -5.74 15.81
N THR A 581 11.51 -5.16 16.40
CA THR A 581 10.87 -3.90 15.99
C THR A 581 11.33 -2.67 16.77
N ASN A 582 11.99 -2.83 17.92
CA ASN A 582 12.30 -1.74 18.85
C ASN A 582 13.68 -1.07 18.65
N VAL A 583 14.35 -1.31 17.52
CA VAL A 583 15.63 -0.63 17.21
C VAL A 583 15.45 0.85 16.81
N PHE A 584 14.21 1.36 16.68
CA PHE A 584 13.98 2.71 16.14
C PHE A 584 12.82 3.54 16.71
N ASN A 585 12.20 3.16 17.83
CA ASN A 585 11.10 3.94 18.43
C ASN A 585 11.58 5.19 19.23
N LYS A 586 12.61 5.89 18.75
CA LYS A 586 13.00 7.21 19.24
C LYS A 586 13.29 8.15 18.07
N MET A 587 12.22 8.71 17.53
CA MET A 587 12.18 10.07 17.02
C MET A 587 10.76 10.58 17.04
#